data_AF-A0A2V8L910-F1
#
_entry.id   AF-A0A2V8L910-F1
#
_cell.length_a   1.000
_cell.length_b   1.000
_cell.length_c   1.000
_cell.angle_alpha   90.00
_cell.angle_beta   90.00
_cell.angle_gamma   90.00
#
_symmetry.space_group_name_H-M   'P 1'
#
loop_
_entity.id
_entity.type
_entity.pdbx_description
1 polymer ?
#
loop_
_entity_poly.entity_id
_entity_poly.type
_entity_poly.pdbx_seq_one_letter_code
_entity_poly.pdbx_strand_id
1 'polypeptide(L)'
;MRELFHKFAQITSQAVGSSWSFILAVLIILVWAATGPMFHYSDTWQLVINTGTTIITFLMVFLIQNTQNRDAIAIHLKLDELIKGVKGARTSLVNLEQLSDEDLESLQKEFERIHHSESHHIKKRKPNANDDD
;
A
#
# COMPACT_ATOMS: atom_id res chain seq x y z
N MET A 1 -5.51 22.18 14.54
CA MET A 1 -4.62 21.88 13.39
C MET A 1 -4.94 20.56 12.70
N ARG A 2 -5.07 19.42 13.42
CA ARG A 2 -5.45 18.12 12.82
C ARG A 2 -6.73 18.15 11.96
N GLU A 3 -7.79 18.81 12.42
CA GLU A 3 -9.05 18.87 11.65
C GLU A 3 -8.97 19.71 10.37
N LEU A 4 -8.20 20.80 10.38
CA LEU A 4 -7.97 21.63 9.19
C LEU A 4 -7.13 20.89 8.16
N PHE A 5 -6.09 20.18 8.61
CA PHE A 5 -5.30 19.30 7.74
C PHE A 5 -6.15 18.16 7.16
N HIS A 6 -7.00 17.52 7.97
CA HIS A 6 -7.89 16.47 7.48
C HIS A 6 -8.90 16.99 6.45
N LYS A 7 -9.56 18.14 6.70
CA LYS A 7 -10.47 18.76 5.71
C LYS A 7 -9.74 19.18 4.45
N PHE A 8 -8.56 19.80 4.56
CA PHE A 8 -7.75 20.20 3.41
C PHE A 8 -7.29 18.98 2.61
N ALA A 9 -6.77 17.94 3.26
CA ALA A 9 -6.35 16.71 2.61
C ALA A 9 -7.52 15.99 1.92
N GLN A 10 -8.70 15.99 2.53
CA GLN A 10 -9.89 15.33 1.98
C GLN A 10 -10.48 16.10 0.79
N ILE A 11 -10.52 17.43 0.84
CA ILE A 11 -10.89 18.29 -0.30
C ILE A 11 -9.87 18.16 -1.42
N THR A 12 -8.57 18.16 -1.09
CA THR A 12 -7.48 18.03 -2.07
C THR A 12 -7.50 16.66 -2.74
N SER A 13 -7.73 15.59 -1.96
CA SER A 13 -7.83 14.22 -2.47
C SER A 13 -9.05 14.04 -3.39
N GLN A 14 -10.21 14.58 -3.01
CA GLN A 14 -11.42 14.55 -3.86
C GLN A 14 -11.25 15.42 -5.12
N ALA A 15 -10.59 16.57 -5.01
CA ALA A 15 -10.27 17.41 -6.15
C ALA A 15 -9.34 16.66 -7.10
N VAL A 16 -8.14 16.27 -6.66
CA VAL A 16 -7.08 15.65 -7.48
C VAL A 16 -7.53 14.31 -8.10
N GLY A 17 -8.39 13.55 -7.42
CA GLY A 17 -8.91 12.27 -7.94
C GLY A 17 -10.09 12.38 -8.91
N SER A 18 -10.67 13.56 -9.11
CA SER A 18 -11.83 13.74 -10.00
C SER A 18 -11.44 13.85 -11.48
N SER A 19 -12.30 13.39 -12.38
CA SER A 19 -12.11 13.50 -13.84
C SER A 19 -11.91 14.95 -14.30
N TRP A 20 -12.48 15.92 -13.58
CA TRP A 20 -12.30 17.35 -13.84
C TRP A 20 -10.88 17.84 -13.57
N SER A 21 -10.19 17.31 -12.55
CA SER A 21 -8.80 17.67 -12.28
C SER A 21 -7.84 17.13 -13.31
N PHE A 22 -8.13 15.95 -13.87
CA PHE A 22 -7.36 15.43 -14.99
C PHE A 22 -7.48 16.35 -16.21
N ILE A 23 -8.70 16.77 -16.56
CA ILE A 23 -8.93 17.70 -17.68
C ILE A 23 -8.20 19.03 -17.42
N LEU A 24 -8.28 19.58 -16.21
CA LEU A 24 -7.58 20.82 -15.85
C LEU A 24 -6.05 20.67 -15.94
N ALA A 25 -5.49 19.57 -15.47
CA ALA A 25 -4.05 19.29 -15.56
C ALA A 25 -3.58 19.20 -17.02
N VAL A 26 -4.33 18.51 -17.88
CA VAL A 26 -4.04 18.45 -19.32
C VAL A 26 -4.09 19.85 -19.94
N LEU A 27 -5.09 20.66 -19.59
CA LEU A 27 -5.24 22.02 -20.11
C LEU A 27 -4.06 22.92 -19.69
N ILE A 28 -3.58 22.79 -18.44
CA ILE A 28 -2.39 23.50 -17.95
C ILE A 28 -1.15 23.10 -18.76
N ILE A 29 -0.96 21.80 -19.05
CA ILE A 29 0.17 21.32 -19.87
C ILE A 29 0.08 21.87 -21.29
N LEU A 30 -1.11 21.89 -21.89
CA LEU A 30 -1.33 22.44 -23.24
C LEU A 30 -1.04 23.94 -23.31
N VAL A 31 -1.50 24.72 -22.32
CA VAL A 31 -1.22 26.16 -22.23
C VAL A 31 0.28 26.39 -22.06
N TRP A 32 0.93 25.65 -21.16
CA TRP A 32 2.38 25.73 -21.00
C TRP A 32 3.10 25.46 -22.32
N ALA A 33 2.79 24.34 -22.99
CA ALA A 33 3.39 23.98 -24.28
C ALA A 33 3.17 25.05 -25.37
N ALA A 34 1.97 25.65 -25.42
CA ALA A 34 1.64 26.72 -26.36
C ALA A 34 2.41 28.02 -26.08
N THR A 35 2.80 28.28 -24.82
CA THR A 35 3.68 29.42 -24.50
C THR A 35 5.16 29.17 -24.82
N GLY A 36 5.56 27.91 -25.07
CA GLY A 36 6.95 27.54 -25.38
C GLY A 36 7.58 28.32 -26.54
N PRO A 37 6.93 28.47 -27.71
CA PRO A 37 7.44 29.26 -28.84
C PRO A 37 7.68 30.74 -28.50
N MET A 38 6.84 31.36 -27.66
CA MET A 38 7.02 32.75 -27.23
C MET A 38 8.29 32.91 -26.39
N PHE A 39 8.61 31.91 -25.56
CA PHE A 39 9.81 31.88 -24.72
C PHE A 39 11.00 31.15 -25.36
N HIS A 40 10.93 30.84 -26.66
CA HIS A 40 11.96 30.11 -27.41
C HIS A 40 12.38 28.80 -26.73
N TYR A 41 11.46 28.14 -26.00
CA TYR A 41 11.75 26.96 -25.20
C TYR A 41 12.96 27.11 -24.25
N SER A 42 13.12 28.32 -23.68
CA SER A 42 14.26 28.67 -22.81
C SER A 42 14.41 27.79 -21.57
N ASP A 43 15.61 27.77 -21.00
CA ASP A 43 15.92 27.04 -19.77
C ASP A 43 15.02 27.46 -18.61
N THR A 44 14.69 28.75 -18.48
CA THR A 44 13.76 29.23 -17.44
C THR A 44 12.35 28.69 -17.64
N TRP A 45 11.87 28.62 -18.88
CA TRP A 45 10.54 28.10 -19.20
C TRP A 45 10.42 26.59 -18.88
N GLN A 46 11.48 25.82 -19.13
CA GLN A 46 11.56 24.40 -18.76
C GLN A 46 11.73 24.22 -17.24
N LEU A 47 12.57 25.04 -16.60
CA LEU A 47 12.84 24.99 -15.17
C LEU A 47 11.55 25.16 -14.36
N VAL A 48 10.69 26.12 -14.73
CA VAL A 48 9.43 26.37 -14.01
C VAL A 48 8.55 25.13 -13.96
N ILE A 49 8.35 24.41 -15.07
CA ILE A 49 7.50 23.21 -15.05
C ILE A 49 8.16 22.04 -14.33
N ASN A 50 9.47 21.87 -14.48
CA ASN A 50 10.21 20.79 -13.84
C ASN A 50 10.23 20.96 -12.33
N THR A 51 10.55 22.17 -11.85
CA THR A 51 10.55 22.51 -10.42
C THR A 51 9.13 22.40 -9.85
N GLY A 52 8.12 22.93 -10.54
CA GLY A 52 6.73 22.85 -10.10
C GLY A 52 6.23 21.41 -9.97
N THR A 53 6.46 20.60 -11.02
CA THR A 53 6.04 19.18 -11.03
C THR A 53 6.76 18.38 -9.95
N THR A 54 8.05 18.66 -9.70
CA THR A 54 8.81 18.00 -8.64
C THR A 54 8.22 18.28 -7.25
N ILE A 55 7.90 19.54 -6.96
CA ILE A 55 7.27 19.92 -5.69
C ILE A 55 5.90 19.24 -5.54
N ILE A 56 5.06 19.29 -6.58
CA ILE A 56 3.73 18.65 -6.57
C ILE A 56 3.87 17.15 -6.35
N THR A 57 4.79 16.49 -7.06
CA THR A 57 5.06 15.06 -6.93
C THR A 57 5.51 14.71 -5.51
N PHE A 58 6.43 15.49 -4.95
CA PHE A 58 6.89 15.29 -3.58
C PHE A 58 5.73 15.38 -2.58
N LEU A 59 4.88 16.41 -2.68
CA LEU A 59 3.68 16.53 -1.86
C LEU A 59 2.70 15.38 -2.08
N MET A 60 2.54 14.94 -3.34
CA MET A 60 1.65 13.83 -3.69
C MET A 60 2.10 12.52 -3.08
N VAL A 61 3.41 12.25 -2.99
CA VAL A 61 3.95 11.08 -2.27
C VAL A 61 3.48 11.08 -0.82
N PHE A 62 3.56 12.21 -0.10
CA PHE A 62 3.05 12.29 1.28
C PHE A 62 1.53 12.09 1.36
N LEU A 63 0.76 12.66 0.44
CA LEU A 63 -0.69 12.49 0.41
C LEU A 63 -1.10 11.04 0.13
N ILE A 64 -0.42 10.39 -0.82
CA ILE A 64 -0.59 8.99 -1.16
C ILE A 64 -0.22 8.13 0.05
N GLN A 65 0.93 8.36 0.67
CA GLN A 65 1.36 7.63 1.87
C GLN A 65 0.36 7.79 3.02
N ASN A 66 -0.15 8.99 3.27
CA ASN A 66 -1.16 9.22 4.32
C ASN A 66 -2.48 8.50 4.03
N THR A 67 -2.92 8.51 2.78
CA THR A 67 -4.16 7.82 2.36
C THR A 67 -3.98 6.30 2.44
N GLN A 68 -2.90 5.79 1.87
CA GLN A 68 -2.55 4.36 1.86
C GLN A 68 -2.33 3.82 3.27
N ASN A 69 -1.69 4.58 4.17
CA ASN A 69 -1.49 4.16 5.56
C ASN A 69 -2.82 3.98 6.29
N ARG A 70 -3.78 4.90 6.08
CA ARG A 70 -5.13 4.78 6.65
C ARG A 70 -5.90 3.58 6.09
N ASP A 71 -5.81 3.37 4.78
CA ASP A 71 -6.51 2.27 4.11
C ASP A 71 -5.92 0.91 4.51
N ALA A 72 -4.60 0.81 4.69
CA ALA A 72 -3.92 -0.39 5.19
C ALA A 72 -4.41 -0.76 6.60
N ILE A 73 -4.45 0.19 7.54
CA ILE A 73 -4.97 -0.04 8.90
C ILE A 73 -6.43 -0.51 8.86
N ALA A 74 -7.26 0.09 8.00
CA ALA A 74 -8.66 -0.32 7.87
C ALA A 74 -8.80 -1.75 7.31
N ILE A 75 -7.90 -2.19 6.43
CA ILE A 75 -7.84 -3.56 5.93
C ILE A 75 -7.45 -4.51 7.07
N HIS A 76 -6.40 -4.21 7.85
CA HIS A 76 -5.97 -5.02 8.98
C HIS A 76 -7.10 -5.24 9.99
N LEU A 77 -7.78 -4.18 10.41
CA LEU A 77 -8.90 -4.27 11.36
C LEU A 77 -10.07 -5.12 10.84
N LYS A 78 -10.38 -5.02 9.53
CA LYS A 78 -11.43 -5.85 8.91
C LYS A 78 -11.03 -7.32 8.87
N LEU A 79 -9.76 -7.62 8.57
CA LEU A 79 -9.24 -8.98 8.57
C LEU A 79 -9.26 -9.58 9.99
N ASP A 80 -8.88 -8.79 10.98
CA ASP A 80 -8.91 -9.20 12.39
C ASP A 80 -10.31 -9.56 12.87
N GLU A 81 -11.32 -8.76 12.52
CA GLU A 81 -12.72 -9.06 12.84
C GLU A 81 -13.19 -10.36 12.15
N LEU A 82 -12.79 -10.59 10.90
CA LEU A 82 -13.08 -11.84 10.19
C LEU A 82 -12.39 -13.04 10.86
N ILE A 83 -11.10 -12.94 11.20
CA ILE A 83 -10.35 -14.01 11.88
C ILE A 83 -11.01 -14.34 13.23
N LYS A 84 -11.38 -13.32 14.00
CA LYS A 84 -12.06 -13.48 15.30
C LYS A 84 -13.43 -14.15 15.17
N GLY A 85 -14.12 -13.95 14.04
CA GLY A 85 -15.42 -14.56 13.76
C GLY A 85 -15.37 -16.02 13.27
N VAL A 86 -14.22 -16.52 12.80
CA VAL A 86 -14.08 -17.88 12.28
C VAL A 86 -13.82 -18.88 13.42
N LYS A 87 -14.73 -19.85 13.61
CA LYS A 87 -14.54 -20.94 14.57
C LYS A 87 -13.31 -21.77 14.22
N GLY A 88 -12.35 -21.85 15.15
CA GLY A 88 -11.10 -22.59 14.99
C GLY A 88 -9.95 -21.77 14.39
N ALA A 89 -10.16 -20.50 14.05
CA ALA A 89 -9.06 -19.61 13.70
C ALA A 89 -8.21 -19.27 14.94
N ARG A 90 -6.90 -19.13 14.76
CA ARG A 90 -5.98 -18.75 15.83
C ARG A 90 -6.10 -17.25 16.08
N THR A 91 -6.74 -16.87 17.18
CA THR A 91 -6.85 -15.48 17.62
C THR A 91 -5.48 -14.83 17.88
N SER A 92 -4.41 -15.61 18.05
CA SER A 92 -3.04 -15.09 18.16
C SER A 92 -2.52 -14.41 16.89
N LEU A 93 -3.22 -14.55 15.75
CA LEU A 93 -2.88 -13.88 14.49
C LEU A 93 -3.55 -12.50 14.34
N VAL A 94 -4.42 -12.14 15.28
CA VAL A 94 -5.05 -10.81 15.33
C VAL A 94 -4.01 -9.78 15.78
N ASN A 95 -3.95 -8.62 15.11
CA ASN A 95 -2.93 -7.57 15.29
C ASN A 95 -1.47 -8.06 15.07
N LEU A 96 -1.25 -8.96 14.12
CA LEU A 96 0.09 -9.46 13.79
C LEU A 96 1.08 -8.33 13.48
N GLU A 97 0.61 -7.23 12.89
CA GLU A 97 1.41 -6.07 12.49
C GLU A 97 1.96 -5.25 13.66
N GLN A 98 1.47 -5.49 14.89
CA GLN A 98 1.91 -4.79 16.10
C GLN A 98 2.89 -5.61 16.94
N LEU A 99 3.16 -6.85 16.54
CA LEU A 99 4.11 -7.71 17.23
C LEU A 99 5.55 -7.17 17.09
N SER A 100 6.36 -7.43 18.10
CA SER A 100 7.81 -7.17 17.99
C SER A 100 8.43 -8.12 16.96
N ASP A 101 9.59 -7.74 16.41
CA ASP A 101 10.33 -8.60 15.47
C ASP A 101 10.66 -9.97 16.10
N GLU A 102 10.98 -9.99 17.40
CA GLU A 102 11.27 -11.21 18.17
C GLU A 102 10.02 -12.12 18.27
N ASP A 103 8.85 -11.53 18.54
CA ASP A 103 7.58 -12.25 18.60
C ASP A 103 7.18 -12.78 17.22
N LEU A 104 7.35 -11.99 16.16
CA LEU A 104 7.12 -12.39 14.76
C LEU A 104 8.01 -13.58 14.37
N GLU A 105 9.29 -13.54 14.70
CA GLU A 105 10.23 -14.65 14.44
C GLU A 105 9.82 -15.90 15.22
N SER A 106 9.38 -15.76 16.47
CA SER A 106 8.91 -16.87 17.29
C SER A 106 7.67 -17.55 16.68
N LEU A 107 6.73 -16.74 16.17
CA LEU A 107 5.51 -17.20 15.53
C LEU A 107 5.81 -17.88 14.18
N GLN A 108 6.72 -17.32 13.39
CA GLN A 108 7.21 -17.95 12.15
C GLN A 108 7.82 -19.33 12.43
N LYS A 109 8.69 -19.44 13.45
CA LYS A 109 9.28 -20.72 13.88
C LYS A 109 8.24 -21.72 14.36
N GLU A 110 7.12 -21.28 14.92
CA GLU A 110 6.00 -22.16 15.27
C GLU A 110 5.31 -22.70 14.01
N PHE A 111 5.01 -21.84 13.03
CA PHE A 111 4.42 -22.26 11.76
C PHE A 111 5.29 -23.24 10.98
N GLU A 112 6.60 -22.97 10.90
CA GLU A 112 7.55 -23.87 10.26
C GLU A 112 7.55 -25.25 10.92
N ARG A 113 7.50 -25.31 12.26
CA ARG A 113 7.40 -26.59 12.99
C ARG A 113 6.11 -27.35 12.70
N ILE A 114 4.98 -26.66 12.63
CA ILE A 114 3.68 -27.28 12.30
C ILE A 114 3.71 -27.85 10.88
N HIS A 115 4.17 -27.08 9.89
CA HIS A 115 4.28 -27.54 8.51
C HIS A 115 5.25 -28.71 8.36
N HIS A 116 6.39 -28.69 9.05
CA HIS A 116 7.36 -29.78 9.00
C HIS A 116 6.83 -31.06 9.66
N SER A 117 6.06 -30.92 10.75
CA SER A 117 5.34 -32.01 11.41
C SER A 117 4.31 -32.67 10.47
N GLU A 118 3.46 -31.87 9.82
CA GLU A 118 2.45 -32.39 8.86
C GLU A 118 3.12 -33.08 7.66
N SER A 119 4.21 -32.53 7.16
CA SER A 119 5.00 -33.10 6.05
C SER A 119 5.58 -34.49 6.40
N HIS A 120 6.06 -34.67 7.64
CA HIS A 120 6.54 -35.97 8.11
C HIS A 120 5.40 -36.98 8.33
N HIS A 121 4.22 -36.54 8.76
CA HIS A 121 3.06 -37.40 8.91
C HIS A 121 2.50 -37.87 7.56
N ILE A 122 2.54 -37.03 6.51
CA ILE A 122 2.17 -37.44 5.14
C ILE A 122 3.19 -38.45 4.59
N LYS A 123 4.50 -38.25 4.83
CA LYS A 123 5.54 -39.16 4.35
C LYS A 123 5.50 -40.53 5.05
N LYS A 124 5.11 -40.59 6.33
CA LYS A 124 4.90 -41.86 7.06
C LYS A 124 3.60 -42.59 6.69
N ARG A 125 2.59 -41.89 6.15
CA ARG A 125 1.31 -42.49 5.71
C ARG A 125 1.32 -43.06 4.29
N LYS A 126 2.38 -42.85 3.51
CA LYS A 126 2.67 -43.63 2.31
C LYS A 126 3.63 -44.76 2.69
N PRO A 127 3.16 -45.90 3.24
CA PRO A 127 3.99 -47.08 3.30
C PRO A 127 4.33 -47.50 1.87
N ASN A 128 5.57 -47.94 1.72
CA ASN A 128 6.18 -48.48 0.52
C ASN A 128 5.18 -49.38 -0.24
N ALA A 129 4.72 -48.95 -1.41
CA ALA A 129 3.88 -49.77 -2.28
C ALA A 129 4.71 -50.56 -3.31
N ASN A 130 6.02 -50.70 -3.08
CA ASN A 130 6.98 -51.26 -4.04
C ASN A 130 7.93 -52.31 -3.42
N ASP A 131 7.51 -53.06 -2.40
CA ASP A 131 8.32 -54.15 -1.82
C ASP A 131 7.76 -55.56 -2.10
N ASP A 132 6.89 -55.73 -3.09
CA ASP A 132 6.41 -57.06 -3.54
C ASP A 132 6.53 -57.18 -5.08
N ASP A 133 7.71 -57.55 -5.57
CA ASP A 133 7.94 -58.17 -6.89
C ASP A 133 9.11 -59.19 -6.79
#